data_AF-A0A1V5RVQ5-F1
#
_entry.id   AF-A0A1V5RVQ5-F1
#
_cell.length_a   1.000
_cell.length_b   1.000
_cell.length_c   1.000
_cell.angle_alpha   90.00
_cell.angle_beta   90.00
_cell.angle_gamma   90.00
#
_symmetry.space_group_name_H-M   'P 1'
#
loop_
_entity.id
_entity.type
_entity.pdbx_description
1 polymer ?
#
loop_
_entity_poly.entity_id
_entity_poly.type
_entity_poly.pdbx_seq_one_letter_code
_entity_poly.pdbx_strand_id
1 'polypeptide(L)'
;MRDCNTYDLPINGAALDPIEEAGLKELLQEAAKYYDDGNVKIAVEKLWDAFERLKTYYSPALDKKQSGDKIIADMSNGKAPFVNLFKKEFQELTTIGNDFRIRHHETTKINIEDDRHYEYFYKRCLSLILTASQYLNGQAGF
;
A
#
# COMPACT_ATOMS: atom_id res chain seq x y z
N MET A 1 9.27 -14.31 -24.06
CA MET A 1 7.82 -14.07 -24.06
C MET A 1 7.32 -14.77 -22.80
N ARG A 2 7.16 -14.05 -21.69
CA ARG A 2 6.59 -14.66 -20.47
C ARG A 2 5.08 -14.58 -20.64
N ASP A 3 4.45 -15.74 -20.56
CA ASP A 3 3.00 -15.89 -20.59
C ASP A 3 2.38 -15.03 -19.48
N CYS A 4 1.40 -14.21 -19.86
CA CYS A 4 0.61 -13.39 -18.95
C CYS A 4 0.01 -14.32 -17.89
N ASN A 5 0.51 -14.20 -16.66
CA ASN A 5 0.00 -15.00 -15.56
C ASN A 5 -1.40 -14.48 -15.26
N THR A 6 -2.42 -15.30 -15.46
CA THR A 6 -3.86 -14.93 -15.35
C THR A 6 -4.30 -14.52 -13.92
N TYR A 7 -3.35 -14.35 -13.00
CA TYR A 7 -3.52 -13.90 -11.61
C TYR A 7 -2.90 -12.53 -11.34
N ASP A 8 -2.30 -11.90 -12.35
CA ASP A 8 -1.88 -10.51 -12.24
C ASP A 8 -3.14 -9.66 -12.22
N LEU A 9 -3.48 -9.11 -11.04
CA LEU A 9 -4.46 -8.03 -10.94
C LEU A 9 -3.88 -6.87 -11.74
N PRO A 10 -4.38 -6.59 -12.96
CA PRO A 10 -3.88 -5.45 -13.67
C PRO A 10 -4.34 -4.26 -12.85
N ILE A 11 -3.40 -3.44 -12.38
CA ILE A 11 -3.74 -2.09 -11.90
C ILE A 11 -4.12 -1.30 -13.15
N ASN A 12 -5.34 -1.56 -13.64
CA ASN A 12 -5.93 -0.74 -14.69
C ASN A 12 -6.14 0.65 -14.08
N GLY A 13 -5.91 1.71 -14.85
CA GLY A 13 -6.04 3.10 -14.39
C GLY A 13 -7.33 3.36 -13.59
N ALA A 14 -8.41 2.65 -13.90
CA ALA A 14 -9.69 2.64 -13.19
C ALA A 14 -9.60 2.36 -11.68
N ALA A 15 -8.68 1.48 -11.23
CA ALA A 15 -8.52 1.17 -9.80
C ALA A 15 -7.89 2.33 -9.01
N LEU A 16 -7.24 3.27 -9.71
CA LEU A 16 -6.59 4.44 -9.13
C LEU A 16 -7.41 5.73 -9.32
N ASP A 17 -8.57 5.66 -9.97
CA ASP A 17 -9.46 6.81 -10.17
C ASP A 17 -10.01 7.39 -8.87
N PRO A 18 -10.33 6.60 -7.82
CA PRO A 18 -10.75 7.16 -6.53
C PRO A 18 -9.67 7.95 -5.79
N ILE A 19 -8.41 7.89 -6.23
CA ILE A 19 -7.27 8.51 -5.55
C ILE A 19 -7.07 9.92 -6.08
N GLU A 20 -7.49 10.90 -5.29
CA GLU A 20 -7.35 12.33 -5.64
C GLU A 20 -5.96 12.90 -5.29
N GLU A 21 -5.27 12.34 -4.29
CA GLU A 21 -3.94 12.82 -3.92
C GLU A 21 -2.90 12.41 -4.98
N ALA A 22 -2.42 13.40 -5.72
CA ALA A 22 -1.54 13.19 -6.87
C ALA A 22 -0.28 12.40 -6.53
N GLY A 23 0.37 12.68 -5.40
CA GLY A 23 1.60 11.99 -5.01
C GLY A 23 1.38 10.49 -4.74
N LEU A 24 0.30 10.13 -4.05
CA LEU A 24 -0.10 8.74 -3.84
C LEU A 24 -0.43 8.05 -5.16
N LYS A 25 -1.16 8.73 -6.06
CA LYS A 25 -1.51 8.20 -7.38
C LYS A 25 -0.26 7.94 -8.23
N GLU A 26 0.68 8.88 -8.27
CA GLU A 26 1.95 8.76 -8.99
C GLU A 26 2.78 7.58 -8.48
N LEU A 27 2.93 7.44 -7.16
CA LEU A 27 3.68 6.32 -6.57
C LEU A 27 3.04 4.96 -6.91
N LEU A 28 1.71 4.87 -6.92
CA LEU A 28 1.01 3.64 -7.30
C LEU A 28 1.14 3.32 -8.79
N GLN A 29 1.14 4.34 -9.66
CA GLN A 29 1.39 4.18 -11.09
C GLN A 29 2.82 3.72 -11.37
N GLU A 30 3.82 4.30 -10.69
CA GLU A 30 5.21 3.85 -10.77
C GLU A 30 5.35 2.40 -10.29
N ALA A 31 4.77 2.07 -9.14
CA ALA A 31 4.82 0.73 -8.57
C ALA A 31 4.20 -0.31 -9.53
N ALA A 32 3.04 0.00 -10.13
CA ALA A 32 2.39 -0.85 -11.13
C ALA A 32 3.26 -1.04 -12.37
N LYS A 33 3.81 0.06 -12.91
CA LYS A 33 4.70 0.00 -14.07
C LYS A 33 5.91 -0.92 -13.82
N TYR A 34 6.58 -0.76 -12.68
CA TYR A 34 7.72 -1.63 -12.35
C TYR A 34 7.31 -3.09 -12.16
N TYR A 35 6.11 -3.34 -11.60
CA TYR A 35 5.59 -4.70 -11.44
C TYR A 35 5.37 -5.36 -12.80
N ASP A 36 4.70 -4.67 -13.73
CA ASP A 36 4.41 -5.15 -15.09
C ASP A 36 5.69 -5.36 -15.91
N ASP A 37 6.69 -4.49 -15.71
CA ASP A 37 8.02 -4.61 -16.34
C ASP A 37 8.87 -5.75 -15.71
N GLY A 38 8.35 -6.46 -14.69
CA GLY A 38 9.01 -7.57 -14.01
C GLY A 38 10.06 -7.15 -12.96
N ASN A 39 10.13 -5.86 -12.64
CA ASN A 39 11.06 -5.27 -11.68
C ASN A 39 10.46 -5.26 -10.26
N VAL A 40 10.08 -6.43 -9.74
CA VAL A 40 9.27 -6.59 -8.51
C VAL A 40 9.89 -5.96 -7.26
N LYS A 41 11.22 -5.93 -7.16
CA LYS A 41 11.92 -5.26 -6.05
C LYS A 41 11.66 -3.75 -6.03
N ILE A 42 11.78 -3.09 -7.19
CA ILE A 42 11.54 -1.65 -7.32
C ILE A 42 10.04 -1.36 -7.13
N ALA A 43 9.19 -2.25 -7.65
CA ALA A 43 7.74 -2.15 -7.46
C ALA A 43 7.36 -2.14 -5.97
N VAL A 44 7.93 -3.04 -5.16
CA VAL A 44 7.70 -3.09 -3.70
C VAL A 44 8.26 -1.86 -2.99
N GLU A 45 9.44 -1.36 -3.40
CA GLU A 45 10.01 -0.13 -2.84
C GLU A 45 9.04 1.05 -3.03
N LYS A 46 8.56 1.27 -4.26
CA LYS A 46 7.59 2.32 -4.60
C LYS A 46 6.24 2.15 -3.91
N LEU A 47 5.78 0.91 -3.77
CA LEU A 47 4.54 0.62 -3.08
C LEU A 47 4.64 0.91 -1.57
N TRP A 48 5.82 0.69 -0.97
CA TRP A 48 6.04 1.08 0.43
C TRP A 48 6.11 2.59 0.61
N ASP A 49 6.69 3.33 -0.34
CA ASP A 49 6.61 4.80 -0.36
C ASP A 49 5.16 5.26 -0.45
N ALA A 50 4.33 4.61 -1.28
CA ALA A 50 2.90 4.88 -1.37
C ALA A 50 2.18 4.59 -0.03
N PHE A 51 2.52 3.51 0.65
CA PHE A 51 1.98 3.20 1.98
C PHE A 51 2.37 4.24 3.04
N GLU A 52 3.61 4.72 3.02
CA GLU A 52 4.05 5.80 3.91
C GLU A 52 3.32 7.11 3.60
N ARG A 53 3.10 7.42 2.32
CA ARG A 53 2.34 8.59 1.86
C ARG A 53 0.87 8.52 2.29
N LEU A 54 0.22 7.37 2.15
CA LEU A 54 -1.15 7.11 2.60
C LEU A 54 -1.30 7.43 4.10
N LYS A 55 -0.35 7.01 4.94
CA LYS A 55 -0.40 7.28 6.40
C LYS A 55 -0.36 8.76 6.75
N THR A 56 0.06 9.63 5.84
CA THR A 56 0.09 11.09 6.02
C THR A 56 -0.95 11.83 5.18
N TYR A 57 -1.97 11.15 4.65
CA TYR A 57 -2.98 11.74 3.78
C TYR A 57 -3.63 13.01 4.35
N TYR A 58 -3.91 13.02 5.66
CA TYR A 58 -4.53 14.17 6.34
C TYR A 58 -3.53 15.19 6.92
N SER A 59 -2.25 15.13 6.56
CA SER A 59 -1.24 16.11 6.97
C SER A 59 -1.41 17.44 6.23
N PRO A 60 -1.13 18.61 6.86
CA PRO A 60 -0.66 18.81 8.23
C PRO A 60 -1.78 18.91 9.28
N ALA A 61 -3.05 18.74 8.89
CA ALA A 61 -4.18 18.87 9.83
C ALA A 61 -4.16 17.79 10.93
N LEU A 62 -3.71 16.58 10.60
CA LEU A 62 -3.47 15.48 11.53
C LEU A 62 -2.02 15.02 11.46
N ASP A 63 -1.45 14.64 12.61
CA ASP A 63 -0.17 13.94 12.62
C ASP A 63 -0.29 12.54 11.96
N LYS A 64 0.84 11.91 11.64
CA LYS A 64 0.87 10.60 10.97
C LYS A 64 0.08 9.52 11.71
N LYS A 65 0.11 9.53 13.05
CA LYS A 65 -0.60 8.53 13.85
C LYS A 65 -2.11 8.79 13.79
N GLN A 66 -2.53 10.04 14.00
CA GLN A 66 -3.92 10.46 13.92
C GLN A 66 -4.51 10.25 12.52
N SER A 67 -3.75 10.56 11.47
CA SER A 67 -4.12 10.32 10.08
C SER A 67 -4.34 8.82 9.82
N GLY A 68 -3.42 7.95 10.25
CA GLY A 68 -3.61 6.49 10.18
C GLY A 68 -4.83 5.99 10.96
N ASP A 69 -5.01 6.46 12.20
CA ASP A 69 -6.17 6.10 13.04
C ASP A 69 -7.50 6.54 12.38
N LYS A 70 -7.53 7.71 11.71
CA LYS A 70 -8.70 8.18 10.94
C LYS A 70 -9.00 7.28 9.74
N ILE A 71 -8.01 6.95 8.92
CA ILE A 71 -8.18 6.05 7.76
C ILE A 71 -8.76 4.70 8.22
N ILE A 72 -8.22 4.13 9.29
CA ILE A 72 -8.73 2.87 9.87
C ILE A 72 -10.19 3.01 10.32
N ALA A 73 -10.54 4.11 10.98
CA ALA A 73 -11.91 4.35 11.43
C ALA A 73 -12.89 4.42 10.24
N ASP A 74 -12.50 5.13 9.18
CA ASP A 74 -13.29 5.28 7.95
C ASP A 74 -13.46 3.92 7.24
N MET A 75 -12.38 3.15 7.03
CA MET A 75 -12.42 1.79 6.46
C MET A 75 -13.30 0.82 7.26
N SER A 76 -13.33 0.98 8.58
CA SER A 76 -14.04 0.08 9.47
C SER A 76 -15.52 0.44 9.65
N ASN A 77 -15.95 1.61 9.15
CA ASN A 77 -17.23 2.22 9.48
C ASN A 77 -17.51 2.19 11.00
N GLY A 78 -16.47 2.48 11.81
CA GLY A 78 -16.51 2.44 13.27
C GLY A 78 -16.72 1.06 13.93
N LYS A 79 -16.82 -0.04 13.18
CA LYS A 79 -17.09 -1.38 13.73
C LYS A 79 -15.83 -1.98 14.36
N ALA A 80 -15.87 -2.24 15.67
CA ALA A 80 -14.72 -2.71 16.45
C ALA A 80 -13.96 -3.93 15.86
N PRO A 81 -14.62 -4.98 15.31
CA PRO A 81 -13.90 -6.09 14.68
C PRO A 81 -13.02 -5.65 13.50
N PHE A 82 -13.51 -4.73 12.67
CA PHE A 82 -12.79 -4.21 11.51
C PHE A 82 -11.72 -3.20 11.91
N VAL A 83 -11.98 -2.37 12.93
CA VAL A 83 -10.95 -1.47 13.50
C VAL A 83 -9.75 -2.28 13.96
N ASN A 84 -9.99 -3.36 14.70
CA ASN A 84 -8.92 -4.24 15.17
C ASN A 84 -8.19 -4.96 14.03
N LEU A 85 -8.92 -5.39 13.01
CA LEU A 85 -8.35 -6.04 11.82
C LEU A 85 -7.41 -5.09 11.07
N PHE A 86 -7.90 -3.94 10.64
CA PHE A 86 -7.11 -2.99 9.85
C PHE A 86 -5.99 -2.37 10.66
N LYS A 87 -6.19 -2.11 11.96
CA LYS A 87 -5.10 -1.67 12.83
C LYS A 87 -3.95 -2.67 12.88
N LYS A 88 -4.25 -3.97 13.02
CA LYS A 88 -3.22 -5.02 12.97
C LYS A 88 -2.53 -5.06 11.61
N GLU A 89 -3.27 -4.90 10.52
CA GLU A 89 -2.69 -4.93 9.18
C GLU A 89 -1.76 -3.73 8.91
N PHE A 90 -2.16 -2.51 9.29
CA PHE A 90 -1.30 -1.32 9.21
C PHE A 90 -0.02 -1.47 10.06
N GLN A 91 -0.15 -2.05 11.25
CA GLN A 91 0.98 -2.32 12.13
C GLN A 91 1.92 -3.36 11.51
N GLU A 92 1.38 -4.47 11.01
CA GLU A 92 2.16 -5.55 10.40
C GLU A 92 2.92 -5.08 9.16
N LEU A 93 2.28 -4.32 8.26
CA LEU A 93 2.98 -3.74 7.11
C LEU A 93 4.03 -2.71 7.53
N THR A 94 3.81 -1.97 8.63
CA THR A 94 4.85 -1.09 9.17
C THR A 94 6.04 -1.90 9.69
N THR A 95 5.79 -3.00 10.39
CA THR A 95 6.83 -3.93 10.87
C THR A 95 7.60 -4.54 9.70
N ILE A 96 6.91 -5.06 8.68
CA ILE A 96 7.56 -5.62 7.49
C ILE A 96 8.48 -4.60 6.81
N GLY A 97 8.01 -3.35 6.64
CA GLY A 97 8.80 -2.24 6.09
C GLY A 97 10.01 -1.83 6.90
N ASN A 98 10.02 -2.17 8.20
CA ASN A 98 11.08 -1.88 9.14
C ASN A 98 12.01 -3.08 9.37
N ASP A 99 11.61 -4.30 9.06
CA ASP A 99 12.41 -5.50 9.33
C ASP A 99 13.12 -6.01 8.08
N PHE A 100 12.46 -5.91 6.92
CA PHE A 100 12.99 -6.38 5.65
C PHE A 100 13.68 -5.27 4.85
N ARG A 101 14.68 -5.65 4.05
CA ARG A 101 15.44 -4.73 3.19
C ARG A 101 14.64 -4.35 1.93
N ILE A 102 13.49 -3.72 2.16
CA ILE A 102 12.63 -3.18 1.11
C ILE A 102 13.23 -1.87 0.58
N ARG A 103 13.77 -1.02 1.47
CA ARG A 103 14.52 0.18 1.10
C ARG A 103 16.02 -0.11 1.04
N HIS A 104 16.67 0.25 -0.06
CA HIS A 104 18.03 -0.19 -0.39
C HIS A 104 19.14 0.20 0.59
N HIS A 105 18.93 1.24 1.41
CA HIS A 105 19.96 1.88 2.24
C HIS A 105 20.08 1.29 3.66
N GLU A 106 19.30 0.28 4.03
CA GLU A 106 19.29 -0.23 5.40
C GLU A 106 20.07 -1.55 5.52
N THR A 107 21.23 -1.52 6.18
CA THR A 107 22.18 -2.65 6.29
C THR A 107 21.87 -3.65 7.40
N THR A 108 20.98 -3.30 8.33
CA THR A 108 20.58 -4.14 9.49
C THR A 108 19.33 -4.98 9.24
N LYS A 109 18.81 -4.97 8.01
CA LYS A 109 17.52 -5.56 7.64
C LYS A 109 17.66 -6.96 7.07
N ILE A 110 16.59 -7.75 7.19
CA ILE A 110 16.49 -9.09 6.61
C ILE A 110 16.50 -8.96 5.09
N ASN A 111 17.45 -9.61 4.42
CA ASN A 111 17.49 -9.63 2.96
C ASN A 111 16.32 -10.44 2.40
N ILE A 112 15.75 -9.96 1.30
CA ILE A 112 14.76 -10.69 0.52
C ILE A 112 15.49 -11.22 -0.71
N GLU A 113 15.65 -12.54 -0.78
CA GLU A 113 16.43 -13.22 -1.84
C GLU A 113 15.55 -13.84 -2.93
N ASP A 114 14.26 -14.00 -2.65
CA ASP A 114 13.29 -14.67 -3.52
C ASP A 114 12.25 -13.66 -4.04
N ASP A 115 12.16 -13.52 -5.35
CA ASP A 115 11.20 -12.63 -6.02
C ASP A 115 9.75 -12.93 -5.63
N ARG A 116 9.43 -14.18 -5.29
CA ARG A 116 8.08 -14.57 -4.82
C ARG A 116 7.70 -13.90 -3.50
N HIS A 117 8.68 -13.58 -2.65
CA HIS A 117 8.44 -12.82 -1.42
C HIS A 117 8.18 -11.34 -1.73
N TYR A 118 8.89 -10.76 -2.71
CA TYR A 118 8.57 -9.42 -3.20
C TYR A 118 7.15 -9.38 -3.79
N GLU A 119 6.76 -10.35 -4.61
CA GLU A 119 5.39 -10.43 -5.13
C GLU A 119 4.33 -10.53 -4.03
N TYR A 120 4.58 -11.32 -2.98
CA TYR A 120 3.70 -11.41 -1.83
C TYR A 120 3.55 -10.07 -1.11
N PHE A 121 4.67 -9.40 -0.80
CA PHE A 121 4.66 -8.08 -0.15
C PHE A 121 3.96 -7.03 -1.01
N TYR A 122 4.19 -7.06 -2.33
CA TYR A 122 3.52 -6.20 -3.29
C TYR A 122 2.00 -6.39 -3.21
N LYS A 123 1.51 -7.61 -3.42
CA LYS A 123 0.07 -7.92 -3.45
C LYS A 123 -0.61 -7.61 -2.12
N ARG A 124 0.03 -7.92 -0.99
CA ARG A 124 -0.51 -7.67 0.36
C ARG A 124 -0.65 -6.16 0.64
N CYS A 125 0.41 -5.39 0.41
CA CYS A 125 0.40 -3.95 0.66
C CYS A 125 -0.56 -3.22 -0.30
N LEU A 126 -0.57 -3.62 -1.57
CA LEU A 126 -1.43 -3.04 -2.60
C LEU A 126 -2.91 -3.25 -2.27
N SER A 127 -3.28 -4.46 -1.83
CA SER A 127 -4.65 -4.76 -1.41
C SER A 127 -5.13 -3.82 -0.29
N LEU A 128 -4.27 -3.50 0.67
CA LEU A 128 -4.61 -2.56 1.75
C LEU A 128 -4.77 -1.13 1.22
N ILE A 129 -3.82 -0.64 0.41
CA ILE A 129 -3.85 0.73 -0.11
C ILE A 129 -5.09 0.95 -0.98
N LEU A 130 -5.37 0.07 -1.94
CA LEU A 130 -6.54 0.19 -2.82
C LEU A 130 -7.85 0.16 -2.04
N THR A 131 -7.92 -0.67 -0.99
CA THR A 131 -9.09 -0.70 -0.10
C THR A 131 -9.21 0.63 0.65
N ALA A 132 -8.14 1.10 1.28
CA ALA A 132 -8.14 2.34 2.05
C ALA A 132 -8.52 3.56 1.19
N SER A 133 -8.01 3.62 -0.04
CA SER A 133 -8.28 4.70 -0.99
C SER A 133 -9.75 4.90 -1.31
N GLN A 134 -10.57 3.84 -1.27
CA GLN A 134 -12.02 3.94 -1.47
C GLN A 134 -12.74 4.72 -0.36
N TYR A 135 -12.11 4.90 0.81
CA TYR A 135 -12.69 5.57 1.97
C TYR A 135 -12.17 6.99 2.20
N LEU A 136 -11.13 7.44 1.49
CA LEU A 136 -10.45 8.71 1.77
C LEU A 136 -11.29 9.97 1.48
N ASN A 137 -12.26 9.88 0.56
CA ASN A 137 -13.06 11.00 0.05
C ASN A 137 -14.53 10.97 0.48
N GLY A 138 -14.87 10.25 1.55
CA GLY A 138 -16.26 10.19 2.04
C GLY A 138 -17.21 9.40 1.14
N GLN A 139 -16.71 8.60 0.20
CA GLN A 139 -17.51 7.66 -0.61
C GLN A 139 -18.03 6.44 0.16
N ALA A 140 -18.10 6.49 1.49
CA ALA A 140 -18.86 5.55 2.29
C ALA A 140 -20.36 5.88 2.19
N GLY A 141 -20.89 5.89 0.97
CA GLY A 141 -22.31 5.93 0.69
C GLY A 141 -22.85 4.51 0.58
N PHE A 142 -23.36 3.99 1.70
CA PHE A 142 -24.41 2.98 1.70
C PHE A 142 -25.53 3.48 2.59
#